data_AF-A0A7W1KUZ9-F1
#
_entry.id   AF-A0A7W1KUZ9-F1
#
_cell.length_a   1.000
_cell.length_b   1.000
_cell.length_c   1.000
_cell.angle_alpha   90.00
_cell.angle_beta   90.00
_cell.angle_gamma   90.00
#
_symmetry.space_group_name_H-M   'P 1'
#
loop_
_entity.id
_entity.type
_entity.pdbx_description
1 polymer ?
#
loop_
_entity_poly.entity_id
_entity_poly.type
_entity_poly.pdbx_seq_one_letter_code
_entity_poly.pdbx_strand_id
1 'polypeptide(L)'
;MTNRNKSKRARSHDRTSGQGTTVSPSAPAPQRPARRGFLESIFSPRVAGATSMPSIRASLARAAVTVAGTPALATGAIAFVAFSWLGALALGFEGPFALFVSALALPPVGTSFDATLSTALFGLRGGFVAILGFVALRAVMQALLVAAIVDVLRSAGLGRWTLVRGLRTLPVTLAVNVAGVGLLTLASLLGPLLGPAFGLLIQMGVLVGGVYVLGFAPVIAATEGRRLSDALSRSVRAARMPGAGNLSLAAVYVVASIAVLVAPGKPGSELGVNPTVAAWVLVLTVNLFHAVVQAALALRYLSIADEVAEGPPQRGTAPRARGRR
;
A
#
# COMPACT_ATOMS: atom_id res chain seq x y z
N MET A 1 -68.33 -20.22 59.89
CA MET A 1 -67.00 -20.25 59.24
C MET A 1 -66.74 -18.87 58.64
N THR A 2 -65.53 -18.36 58.85
CA THR A 2 -65.08 -16.97 59.03
C THR A 2 -65.38 -16.01 57.86
N ASN A 3 -66.11 -14.89 58.09
CA ASN A 3 -65.67 -13.53 58.51
C ASN A 3 -64.98 -12.76 57.35
N ARG A 4 -65.22 -11.48 56.99
CA ARG A 4 -65.73 -10.26 57.67
C ARG A 4 -65.87 -9.20 56.54
N ASN A 5 -66.99 -8.48 56.36
CA ASN A 5 -67.23 -7.07 56.76
C ASN A 5 -65.96 -6.17 56.75
N LYS A 6 -65.89 -4.89 56.32
CA LYS A 6 -66.83 -3.75 56.20
C LYS A 6 -65.99 -2.61 55.57
N SER A 7 -66.52 -1.81 54.64
CA SER A 7 -67.08 -0.46 54.84
C SER A 7 -66.14 0.66 55.36
N LYS A 8 -66.19 1.78 54.61
CA LYS A 8 -66.29 3.20 55.03
C LYS A 8 -65.03 4.08 55.23
N ARG A 9 -65.11 5.23 54.51
CA ARG A 9 -64.73 6.62 54.87
C ARG A 9 -63.20 6.87 54.95
N ALA A 10 -62.66 8.05 54.65
CA ALA A 10 -63.20 9.41 54.66
C ALA A 10 -62.45 10.32 53.67
N ARG A 11 -63.12 11.39 53.24
CA ARG A 11 -62.51 12.65 52.78
C ARG A 11 -61.79 13.32 53.95
N SER A 12 -60.63 13.95 53.70
CA SER A 12 -60.45 15.42 53.80
C SER A 12 -58.98 15.84 53.88
N HIS A 13 -58.69 16.99 53.25
CA HIS A 13 -57.58 17.94 53.53
C HIS A 13 -56.15 17.47 53.19
N ASP A 14 -55.24 18.28 52.65
CA ASP A 14 -55.22 19.66 52.14
C ASP A 14 -53.85 19.83 51.45
N ARG A 15 -53.63 20.99 50.82
CA ARG A 15 -52.32 21.62 50.55
C ARG A 15 -51.49 21.20 49.32
N THR A 16 -51.59 22.10 48.34
CA THR A 16 -50.49 22.90 47.74
C THR A 16 -49.15 22.21 47.45
N SER A 17 -48.80 22.13 46.16
CA SER A 17 -47.66 22.84 45.54
C SER A 17 -47.29 22.17 44.22
N GLY A 18 -46.97 22.97 43.21
CA GLY A 18 -46.79 22.52 41.83
C GLY A 18 -45.63 21.55 41.64
N GLN A 19 -45.82 20.63 40.70
CA GLN A 19 -44.72 20.01 39.98
C GLN A 19 -45.04 20.09 38.50
N GLY A 20 -44.37 21.05 37.85
CA GLY A 20 -44.29 21.09 36.40
C GLY A 20 -43.76 19.77 35.88
N THR A 21 -44.33 19.35 34.76
CA THR A 21 -43.77 18.38 33.84
C THR A 21 -42.29 18.68 33.61
N THR A 22 -41.41 17.98 34.33
CA THR A 22 -40.02 17.80 33.94
C THR A 22 -40.03 16.85 32.75
N VAL A 23 -40.10 17.45 31.57
CA VAL A 23 -39.64 16.83 30.33
C VAL A 23 -38.21 16.36 30.61
N SER A 24 -38.01 15.06 30.77
CA SER A 24 -36.67 14.49 30.77
C SER A 24 -35.97 14.94 29.50
N PRO A 25 -34.81 15.62 29.59
CA PRO A 25 -34.04 15.94 28.40
C PRO A 25 -33.63 14.62 27.77
N SER A 26 -34.21 14.32 26.60
CA SER A 26 -33.71 13.25 25.74
C SER A 26 -32.22 13.50 25.55
N ALA A 27 -31.40 12.57 26.01
CA ALA A 27 -29.97 12.62 25.79
C ALA A 27 -29.72 12.84 24.28
N PRO A 28 -28.92 13.84 23.89
CA PRO A 28 -28.64 14.07 22.49
C PRO A 28 -28.02 12.80 21.91
N ALA A 29 -28.66 12.25 20.89
CA ALA A 29 -28.12 11.13 20.14
C ALA A 29 -26.67 11.47 19.75
N PRO A 30 -25.70 10.54 19.89
CA PRO A 30 -24.33 10.82 19.53
C PRO A 30 -24.31 11.26 18.07
N GLN A 31 -24.00 12.55 17.87
CA GLN A 31 -23.87 13.14 16.54
C GLN A 31 -22.83 12.29 15.82
N ARG A 32 -23.28 11.51 14.83
CA ARG A 32 -22.38 10.81 13.93
C ARG A 32 -21.45 11.87 13.36
N PRO A 33 -20.11 11.76 13.51
CA PRO A 33 -19.22 12.75 12.95
C PRO A 33 -19.55 12.91 11.48
N ALA A 34 -19.77 14.16 11.06
CA ALA A 34 -20.08 14.50 9.68
C ALA A 34 -19.07 13.80 8.78
N ARG A 35 -19.54 12.98 7.84
CA ARG A 35 -18.67 12.26 6.90
C ARG A 35 -17.98 13.29 6.03
N ARG A 36 -16.77 13.70 6.40
CA ARG A 36 -15.90 14.57 5.58
C ARG A 36 -15.79 13.97 4.18
N GLY A 37 -15.99 14.80 3.16
CA GLY A 37 -15.92 14.38 1.77
C GLY A 37 -14.52 13.88 1.41
N PHE A 38 -14.43 12.97 0.43
CA PHE A 38 -13.16 12.42 -0.07
C PHE A 38 -12.16 13.53 -0.49
N LEU A 39 -12.66 14.57 -1.17
CA LEU A 39 -11.85 15.71 -1.61
C LEU A 39 -11.45 16.61 -0.43
N GLU A 40 -12.37 16.82 0.52
CA GLU A 40 -12.12 17.66 1.70
C GLU A 40 -11.02 17.06 2.60
N SER A 41 -10.94 15.74 2.69
CA SER A 41 -9.85 15.01 3.35
C SER A 41 -8.49 15.19 2.68
N ILE A 42 -8.45 15.44 1.36
CA ILE A 42 -7.21 15.61 0.61
C ILE A 42 -6.70 17.06 0.75
N PHE A 43 -7.62 18.03 0.82
CA PHE A 43 -7.31 19.46 0.86
C PHE A 43 -7.34 20.09 2.25
N SER A 44 -7.73 19.36 3.30
CA SER A 44 -7.79 19.91 4.67
C SER A 44 -6.40 20.37 5.18
N PRO A 45 -6.31 21.52 5.87
CA PRO A 45 -5.06 22.06 6.41
C PRO A 45 -4.36 21.06 7.33
N ARG A 46 -3.06 20.87 7.12
CA ARG A 46 -2.20 19.91 7.81
C ARG A 46 -1.69 20.55 9.11
N VAL A 47 -2.10 20.04 10.27
CA VAL A 47 -1.50 20.44 11.55
C VAL A 47 -0.16 19.72 11.71
N ALA A 48 0.94 20.47 11.70
CA ALA A 48 2.26 19.93 11.99
C ALA A 48 2.31 19.40 13.44
N GLY A 49 2.75 18.15 13.64
CA GLY A 49 2.90 17.55 14.98
C GLY A 49 1.80 16.57 15.43
N ALA A 50 0.77 16.32 14.62
CA ALA A 50 -0.33 15.43 15.01
C ALA A 50 -0.05 13.91 14.82
N THR A 51 1.15 13.52 14.40
CA THR A 51 1.48 12.15 13.96
C THR A 51 2.91 11.83 14.38
N SER A 52 3.16 10.60 14.85
CA SER A 52 4.53 10.10 15.09
C SER A 52 5.32 9.78 13.81
N MET A 53 4.71 9.90 12.63
CA MET A 53 5.36 9.59 11.37
C MET A 53 6.57 10.51 11.10
N PRO A 54 7.75 9.96 10.77
CA PRO A 54 8.91 10.77 10.43
C PRO A 54 8.67 11.58 9.16
N SER A 55 9.41 12.68 9.01
CA SER A 55 9.39 13.48 7.77
C SER A 55 9.89 12.65 6.57
N ILE A 56 9.52 13.05 5.36
CA ILE A 56 9.94 12.35 4.12
C ILE A 56 11.47 12.23 4.06
N ARG A 57 12.18 13.34 4.34
CA ARG A 57 13.65 13.39 4.33
C ARG A 57 14.25 12.46 5.37
N ALA A 58 13.75 12.50 6.61
CA ALA A 58 14.23 11.62 7.68
C ALA A 58 13.96 10.14 7.35
N SER A 59 12.81 9.85 6.74
CA SER A 59 12.44 8.49 6.34
C SER A 59 13.38 7.95 5.27
N LEU A 60 13.63 8.73 4.22
CA LEU A 60 14.51 8.35 3.12
C LEU A 60 15.97 8.26 3.56
N ALA A 61 16.46 9.19 4.38
CA ALA A 61 17.82 9.15 4.89
C ALA A 61 18.07 7.92 5.76
N ARG A 62 17.16 7.63 6.71
CA ARG A 62 17.26 6.42 7.54
C ARG A 62 17.13 5.15 6.70
N ALA A 63 16.21 5.12 5.75
CA ALA A 63 16.05 3.98 4.84
C ALA A 63 17.29 3.74 3.96
N ALA A 64 17.93 4.81 3.48
CA ALA A 64 19.18 4.72 2.73
C ALA A 64 20.30 4.13 3.59
N VAL A 65 20.45 4.59 4.83
CA VAL A 65 21.39 4.00 5.79
C VAL A 65 21.06 2.55 6.08
N THR A 66 19.77 2.18 6.22
CA THR A 66 19.35 0.79 6.43
C THR A 66 19.71 -0.11 5.25
N VAL A 67 19.43 0.31 4.01
CA VAL A 67 19.72 -0.48 2.81
C VAL A 67 21.23 -0.56 2.56
N ALA A 68 21.96 0.55 2.65
CA ALA A 68 23.41 0.58 2.45
C ALA A 68 24.18 -0.14 3.57
N GLY A 69 23.70 -0.04 4.81
CA GLY A 69 24.29 -0.69 5.98
C GLY A 69 23.95 -2.17 6.11
N THR A 70 23.09 -2.72 5.23
CA THR A 70 22.73 -4.14 5.23
C THR A 70 23.13 -4.79 3.90
N PRO A 71 24.35 -5.37 3.82
CA PRO A 71 24.86 -5.94 2.57
C PRO A 71 23.90 -6.92 1.89
N ALA A 72 23.18 -7.74 2.67
CA ALA A 72 22.20 -8.69 2.14
C ALA A 72 21.05 -8.02 1.36
N LEU A 73 20.59 -6.84 1.77
CA LEU A 73 19.54 -6.10 1.03
C LEU A 73 20.08 -5.58 -0.30
N ALA A 74 21.28 -5.00 -0.28
CA ALA A 74 21.92 -4.49 -1.49
C ALA A 74 22.27 -5.62 -2.47
N THR A 75 22.92 -6.68 -2.01
CA THR A 75 23.27 -7.85 -2.82
C THR A 75 22.02 -8.56 -3.35
N GLY A 76 20.97 -8.68 -2.54
CA GLY A 76 19.69 -9.25 -2.99
C GLY A 76 19.05 -8.44 -4.12
N ALA A 77 19.09 -7.11 -4.02
CA ALA A 77 18.59 -6.23 -5.09
C ALA A 77 19.43 -6.35 -6.37
N ILE A 78 20.75 -6.35 -6.25
CA ILE A 78 21.68 -6.51 -7.38
C ILE A 78 21.49 -7.88 -8.06
N ALA A 79 21.45 -8.95 -7.27
CA ALA A 79 21.25 -10.31 -7.75
C ALA A 79 19.92 -10.43 -8.50
N PHE A 80 18.84 -9.86 -7.98
CA PHE A 80 17.55 -9.89 -8.66
C PHE A 80 17.58 -9.21 -10.03
N VAL A 81 18.21 -8.04 -10.14
CA VAL A 81 18.39 -7.36 -11.43
C VAL A 81 19.20 -8.23 -12.39
N ALA A 82 20.33 -8.77 -11.94
CA ALA A 82 21.20 -9.61 -12.75
C ALA A 82 20.48 -10.87 -13.25
N PHE A 83 19.77 -11.58 -12.36
CA PHE A 83 19.00 -12.78 -12.74
C PHE A 83 17.81 -12.45 -13.62
N SER A 84 17.13 -11.33 -13.40
CA SER A 84 16.02 -10.89 -14.27
C SER A 84 16.52 -10.61 -15.68
N TRP A 85 17.67 -9.96 -15.80
CA TRP A 85 18.29 -9.69 -17.09
C TRP A 85 18.78 -10.96 -17.79
N LEU A 86 19.50 -11.84 -17.09
CA LEU A 86 19.93 -13.14 -17.63
C LEU A 86 18.73 -14.00 -18.05
N GLY A 87 17.67 -14.00 -17.25
CA GLY A 87 16.42 -14.69 -17.58
C GLY A 87 15.76 -14.11 -18.84
N ALA A 88 15.73 -12.79 -18.99
CA ALA A 88 15.23 -12.15 -20.20
C ALA A 88 16.09 -12.51 -21.43
N LEU A 89 17.42 -12.48 -21.31
CA LEU A 89 18.32 -12.92 -22.38
C LEU A 89 18.09 -14.39 -22.77
N ALA A 90 17.93 -15.28 -21.79
CA ALA A 90 17.64 -16.68 -22.03
C ALA A 90 16.29 -16.90 -22.75
N LEU A 91 15.35 -15.96 -22.62
CA LEU A 91 14.07 -15.93 -23.32
C LEU A 91 14.15 -15.21 -24.68
N GLY A 92 15.34 -14.75 -25.12
CA GLY A 92 15.54 -14.08 -26.40
C GLY A 92 15.30 -12.57 -26.38
N PHE A 93 15.38 -11.92 -25.22
CA PHE A 93 15.24 -10.47 -25.12
C PHE A 93 16.45 -9.74 -25.73
N GLU A 94 16.24 -8.95 -26.78
CA GLU A 94 17.27 -8.11 -27.43
C GLU A 94 17.08 -6.60 -27.17
N GLY A 95 16.13 -6.25 -26.30
CA GLY A 95 15.76 -4.87 -26.04
C GLY A 95 16.72 -4.10 -25.13
N PRO A 96 16.45 -2.80 -24.89
CA PRO A 96 17.34 -1.94 -24.11
C PRO A 96 17.51 -2.41 -22.66
N PHE A 97 18.76 -2.54 -22.22
CA PHE A 97 19.07 -2.86 -20.82
C PHE A 97 18.54 -1.81 -19.84
N ALA A 98 18.42 -0.54 -20.28
CA ALA A 98 17.89 0.54 -19.47
C ALA A 98 16.43 0.32 -19.02
N LEU A 99 15.68 -0.62 -19.60
CA LEU A 99 14.35 -0.98 -19.08
C LEU A 99 14.44 -1.56 -17.66
N PHE A 100 15.54 -2.24 -17.31
CA PHE A 100 15.73 -2.87 -16.00
C PHE A 100 15.86 -1.88 -14.85
N VAL A 101 15.94 -0.55 -15.09
CA VAL A 101 15.89 0.47 -14.02
C VAL A 101 14.65 0.32 -13.13
N SER A 102 13.56 -0.25 -13.65
CA SER A 102 12.30 -0.45 -12.92
C SER A 102 12.08 -1.90 -12.42
N ALA A 103 13.11 -2.75 -12.43
CA ALA A 103 13.00 -4.16 -12.01
C ALA A 103 12.50 -4.33 -10.57
N LEU A 104 12.86 -3.44 -9.64
CA LEU A 104 12.39 -3.41 -8.24
C LEU A 104 11.40 -2.27 -7.95
N ALA A 105 10.95 -1.54 -8.97
CA ALA A 105 9.98 -0.47 -8.76
C ALA A 105 8.69 -0.98 -8.11
N LEU A 106 8.10 -0.16 -7.25
CA LEU A 106 6.84 -0.43 -6.57
C LEU A 106 5.69 -0.43 -7.59
N PRO A 107 4.65 -1.28 -7.43
CA PRO A 107 3.48 -1.23 -8.29
C PRO A 107 2.73 0.12 -8.13
N PRO A 108 2.20 0.71 -9.23
CA PRO A 108 2.14 0.16 -10.58
C PRO A 108 3.36 0.49 -11.46
N VAL A 109 4.36 1.23 -10.96
CA VAL A 109 5.56 1.61 -11.74
C VAL A 109 6.35 0.38 -12.18
N GLY A 110 6.55 -0.59 -11.29
CA GLY A 110 7.15 -1.87 -11.67
C GLY A 110 6.32 -2.69 -12.65
N THR A 111 4.99 -2.57 -12.55
CA THR A 111 4.08 -3.32 -13.40
C THR A 111 4.11 -2.84 -14.85
N SER A 112 4.39 -1.56 -15.11
CA SER A 112 4.56 -1.09 -16.49
C SER A 112 5.84 -1.66 -17.13
N PHE A 113 6.89 -1.90 -16.35
CA PHE A 113 8.05 -2.67 -16.81
C PHE A 113 7.68 -4.11 -17.13
N ASP A 114 6.92 -4.79 -16.25
CA ASP A 114 6.51 -6.18 -16.49
C ASP A 114 5.67 -6.29 -17.78
N ALA A 115 4.75 -5.35 -17.99
CA ALA A 115 3.95 -5.26 -19.21
C ALA A 115 4.85 -5.06 -20.45
N THR A 116 5.77 -4.09 -20.38
CA THR A 116 6.70 -3.79 -21.49
C THR A 116 7.55 -5.01 -21.83
N LEU A 117 8.18 -5.63 -20.84
CA LEU A 117 9.03 -6.81 -21.04
C LEU A 117 8.25 -8.01 -21.57
N SER A 118 7.04 -8.25 -21.05
CA SER A 118 6.18 -9.34 -21.51
C SER A 118 5.78 -9.18 -22.98
N THR A 119 5.42 -7.97 -23.40
CA THR A 119 5.05 -7.70 -24.79
C THR A 119 6.25 -7.72 -25.73
N ALA A 120 7.42 -7.29 -25.26
CA ALA A 120 8.66 -7.35 -26.04
C ALA A 120 9.10 -8.80 -26.31
N LEU A 121 8.96 -9.69 -25.32
CA LEU A 121 9.36 -11.10 -25.44
C LEU A 121 8.34 -11.98 -26.17
N PHE A 122 7.05 -11.78 -25.91
CA PHE A 122 6.00 -12.73 -26.32
C PHE A 122 4.96 -12.10 -27.27
N GLY A 123 5.22 -10.87 -27.75
CA GLY A 123 4.26 -10.09 -28.52
C GLY A 123 3.03 -9.70 -27.70
N LEU A 124 2.06 -9.05 -28.35
CA LEU A 124 0.82 -8.60 -27.68
C LEU A 124 0.01 -9.76 -27.07
N ARG A 125 -0.30 -10.80 -27.87
CA ARG A 125 -1.15 -11.92 -27.42
C ARG A 125 -0.49 -12.76 -26.33
N GLY A 126 0.79 -13.14 -26.51
CA GLY A 126 1.53 -13.90 -25.51
C GLY A 126 1.88 -13.07 -24.28
N GLY A 127 2.16 -11.78 -24.46
CA GLY A 127 2.47 -10.83 -23.39
C GLY A 127 1.38 -10.72 -22.33
N PHE A 128 0.09 -10.76 -22.72
CA PHE A 128 -1.03 -10.73 -21.78
C PHE A 128 -1.05 -11.90 -20.80
N VAL A 129 -0.56 -13.08 -21.19
CA VAL A 129 -0.43 -14.23 -20.29
C VAL A 129 0.90 -14.16 -19.54
N ALA A 130 1.98 -13.81 -20.24
CA ALA A 130 3.32 -13.75 -19.68
C ALA A 130 3.45 -12.70 -18.56
N ILE A 131 2.72 -11.58 -18.62
CA ILE A 131 2.72 -10.56 -17.57
C ILE A 131 2.36 -11.14 -16.20
N LEU A 132 1.48 -12.16 -16.14
CA LEU A 132 1.11 -12.81 -14.88
C LEU A 132 2.31 -13.52 -14.25
N GLY A 133 3.17 -14.14 -15.07
CA GLY A 133 4.41 -14.76 -14.64
C GLY A 133 5.42 -13.73 -14.12
N PHE A 134 5.62 -12.63 -14.85
CA PHE A 134 6.51 -11.54 -14.41
C PHE A 134 6.01 -10.88 -13.12
N VAL A 135 4.71 -10.62 -13.01
CA VAL A 135 4.07 -10.09 -11.80
C VAL A 135 4.22 -11.04 -10.62
N ALA A 136 4.07 -12.35 -10.83
CA ALA A 136 4.27 -13.35 -9.78
C ALA A 136 5.72 -13.37 -9.29
N LEU A 137 6.69 -13.35 -10.21
CA LEU A 137 8.12 -13.29 -9.88
C LEU A 137 8.44 -12.01 -9.09
N ARG A 138 7.96 -10.86 -9.55
CA ARG A 138 8.11 -9.57 -8.83
C ARG A 138 7.48 -9.62 -7.45
N ALA A 139 6.29 -10.19 -7.32
CA ALA A 139 5.60 -10.29 -6.04
C ALA A 139 6.39 -11.15 -5.03
N VAL A 140 7.02 -12.24 -5.48
CA VAL A 140 7.92 -13.04 -4.64
C VAL A 140 9.11 -12.19 -4.17
N MET A 141 9.81 -11.55 -5.09
CA MET A 141 10.98 -10.74 -4.74
C MET A 141 10.61 -9.60 -3.79
N GLN A 142 9.53 -8.87 -4.07
CA GLN A 142 9.06 -7.77 -3.21
C GLN A 142 8.63 -8.27 -1.84
N ALA A 143 7.94 -9.42 -1.74
CA ALA A 143 7.53 -9.96 -0.45
C ALA A 143 8.74 -10.35 0.42
N LEU A 144 9.77 -10.95 -0.17
CA LEU A 144 11.03 -11.26 0.50
C LEU A 144 11.78 -10.00 0.93
N LEU A 145 11.87 -9.02 0.02
CA LEU A 145 12.55 -7.74 0.28
C LEU A 145 11.87 -6.96 1.42
N VAL A 146 10.53 -6.88 1.43
CA VAL A 146 9.78 -6.25 2.54
C VAL A 146 10.01 -6.98 3.84
N ALA A 147 9.93 -8.31 3.85
CA ALA A 147 10.14 -9.07 5.08
C ALA A 147 11.54 -8.83 5.67
N ALA A 148 12.57 -8.83 4.82
CA ALA A 148 13.95 -8.54 5.21
C ALA A 148 14.11 -7.11 5.73
N ILE A 149 13.54 -6.12 5.04
CA ILE A 149 13.52 -4.72 5.49
C ILE A 149 12.86 -4.60 6.87
N VAL A 150 11.70 -5.23 7.08
CA VAL A 150 10.98 -5.16 8.35
C VAL A 150 11.79 -5.82 9.48
N ASP A 151 12.45 -6.94 9.23
CA ASP A 151 13.31 -7.58 10.23
C ASP A 151 14.49 -6.68 10.61
N VAL A 152 15.21 -6.12 9.62
CA VAL A 152 16.33 -5.21 9.87
C VAL A 152 15.89 -3.97 10.65
N LEU A 153 14.75 -3.37 10.29
CA LEU A 153 14.20 -2.19 10.98
C LEU A 153 13.75 -2.50 12.41
N ARG A 154 13.37 -3.75 12.70
CA ARG A 154 13.06 -4.24 14.05
C ARG A 154 14.31 -4.77 14.78
N SER A 155 15.50 -4.56 14.23
CA SER A 155 16.77 -5.07 14.75
C SER A 155 16.80 -6.60 14.91
N ALA A 156 15.97 -7.31 14.14
CA ALA A 156 16.02 -8.75 14.03
C ALA A 156 17.05 -9.16 12.96
N GLY A 157 17.84 -10.20 13.24
CA GLY A 157 18.75 -10.77 12.25
C GLY A 157 17.99 -11.40 11.08
N LEU A 158 18.58 -11.32 9.88
CA LEU A 158 18.06 -12.00 8.70
C LEU A 158 18.24 -13.51 8.86
N GLY A 159 17.19 -14.29 8.62
CA GLY A 159 17.27 -15.75 8.72
C GLY A 159 16.03 -16.47 8.22
N ARG A 160 15.85 -17.74 8.67
CA ARG A 160 14.73 -18.59 8.23
C ARG A 160 13.36 -17.95 8.45
N TRP A 161 13.22 -17.17 9.52
CA TRP A 161 11.96 -16.51 9.86
C TRP A 161 11.64 -15.36 8.92
N THR A 162 12.65 -14.68 8.38
CA THR A 162 12.50 -13.68 7.32
C THR A 162 11.91 -14.30 6.07
N LEU A 163 12.40 -15.48 5.67
CA LEU A 163 11.87 -16.24 4.53
C LEU A 163 10.41 -16.63 4.77
N VAL A 164 10.09 -17.23 5.93
CA VAL A 164 8.72 -17.61 6.29
C VAL A 164 7.78 -16.39 6.29
N ARG A 165 8.23 -15.25 6.82
CA ARG A 165 7.47 -14.00 6.80
C ARG A 165 7.26 -13.49 5.37
N GLY A 166 8.28 -13.55 4.52
CA GLY A 166 8.17 -13.17 3.11
C GLY A 166 7.15 -14.05 2.39
N LEU A 167 7.20 -15.37 2.57
CA LEU A 167 6.22 -16.29 2.00
C LEU A 167 4.78 -16.02 2.50
N ARG A 168 4.61 -15.67 3.78
CA ARG A 168 3.29 -15.25 4.31
C ARG A 168 2.81 -13.90 3.78
N THR A 169 3.74 -13.03 3.37
CA THR A 169 3.46 -11.70 2.79
C THR A 169 3.12 -11.78 1.30
N LEU A 170 3.43 -12.91 0.66
CA LEU A 170 3.26 -13.11 -0.79
C LEU A 170 1.82 -12.88 -1.28
N PRO A 171 0.75 -13.40 -0.65
CA PRO A 171 -0.60 -13.20 -1.18
C PRO A 171 -1.00 -11.71 -1.26
N VAL A 172 -0.58 -10.91 -0.28
CA VAL A 172 -0.85 -9.46 -0.26
C VAL A 172 -0.02 -8.75 -1.32
N THR A 173 1.26 -9.10 -1.43
CA THR A 173 2.16 -8.49 -2.41
C THR A 173 1.72 -8.82 -3.84
N LEU A 174 1.29 -10.06 -4.10
CA LEU A 174 0.75 -10.48 -5.39
C LEU A 174 -0.53 -9.71 -5.72
N ALA A 175 -1.46 -9.59 -4.77
CA ALA A 175 -2.68 -8.81 -4.97
C ALA A 175 -2.40 -7.34 -5.27
N VAL A 176 -1.40 -6.73 -4.63
CA VAL A 176 -0.96 -5.35 -4.93
C VAL A 176 -0.41 -5.25 -6.36
N ASN A 177 0.40 -6.21 -6.81
CA ASN A 177 0.91 -6.21 -8.19
C ASN A 177 -0.20 -6.44 -9.22
N VAL A 178 -1.14 -7.36 -8.96
CA VAL A 178 -2.31 -7.60 -9.82
C VAL A 178 -3.22 -6.36 -9.87
N ALA A 179 -3.42 -5.69 -8.74
CA ALA A 179 -4.11 -4.40 -8.72
C ALA A 179 -3.37 -3.35 -9.54
N GLY A 180 -2.04 -3.36 -9.53
CA GLY A 180 -1.20 -2.56 -10.42
C GLY A 180 -1.49 -2.82 -11.90
N VAL A 181 -1.63 -4.08 -12.31
CA VAL A 181 -2.01 -4.43 -13.70
C VAL A 181 -3.38 -3.85 -14.03
N GLY A 182 -4.39 -4.09 -13.18
CA GLY A 182 -5.74 -3.58 -13.40
C GLY A 182 -5.81 -2.05 -13.48
N LEU A 183 -5.05 -1.37 -12.62
CA LEU A 183 -4.91 0.08 -12.64
C LEU A 183 -4.31 0.59 -13.96
N LEU A 184 -3.22 -0.03 -14.43
CA LEU A 184 -2.60 0.34 -15.71
C LEU A 184 -3.53 0.04 -16.89
N THR A 185 -4.20 -1.11 -16.90
CA THR A 185 -5.18 -1.43 -17.94
C THR A 185 -6.31 -0.40 -17.99
N LEU A 186 -6.86 -0.02 -16.82
CA LEU A 186 -7.88 1.01 -16.75
C LEU A 186 -7.38 2.37 -17.28
N ALA A 187 -6.15 2.75 -16.91
CA ALA A 187 -5.52 3.98 -17.41
C ALA A 187 -5.35 3.96 -18.94
N SER A 188 -4.91 2.84 -19.50
CA SER A 188 -4.75 2.66 -20.95
C SER A 188 -6.06 2.65 -21.73
N LEU A 189 -7.18 2.24 -21.11
CA LEU A 189 -8.51 2.29 -21.73
C LEU A 189 -9.12 3.70 -21.68
N LEU A 190 -8.95 4.40 -20.56
CA LEU A 190 -9.54 5.73 -20.37
C LEU A 190 -8.71 6.84 -21.02
N GLY A 191 -7.39 6.71 -21.05
CA GLY A 191 -6.48 7.75 -21.52
C GLY A 191 -6.75 8.21 -22.96
N PRO A 192 -6.85 7.30 -23.95
CA PRO A 192 -7.13 7.68 -25.34
C PRO A 192 -8.47 8.40 -25.53
N LEU A 193 -9.48 8.12 -24.69
CA LEU A 193 -10.80 8.73 -24.80
C LEU A 193 -10.82 10.23 -24.47
N LEU A 194 -9.83 10.71 -23.70
CA LEU A 194 -9.72 12.11 -23.28
C LEU A 194 -8.65 12.90 -24.07
N GLY A 195 -7.96 12.25 -25.00
CA GLY A 195 -6.86 12.81 -25.77
C GLY A 195 -5.49 12.76 -25.07
N PRO A 196 -4.39 13.07 -25.78
CA PRO A 196 -3.03 12.76 -25.32
C PRO A 196 -2.63 13.43 -24.00
N ALA A 197 -2.97 14.70 -23.81
CA ALA A 197 -2.61 15.46 -22.60
C ALA A 197 -3.31 14.91 -21.34
N PHE A 198 -4.62 14.67 -21.43
CA PHE A 198 -5.39 14.10 -20.32
C PHE A 198 -5.05 12.62 -20.08
N GLY A 199 -4.69 11.87 -21.13
CA GLY A 199 -4.20 10.50 -21.00
C GLY A 199 -2.94 10.41 -20.15
N LEU A 200 -1.97 11.30 -20.36
CA LEU A 200 -0.76 11.35 -19.53
C LEU A 200 -1.09 11.70 -18.06
N LEU A 201 -2.00 12.65 -17.82
CA LEU A 201 -2.43 13.02 -16.48
C LEU A 201 -3.12 11.86 -15.75
N ILE A 202 -3.98 11.11 -16.44
CA ILE A 202 -4.60 9.89 -15.89
C ILE A 202 -3.52 8.87 -15.56
N GLN A 203 -2.59 8.62 -16.48
CA GLN A 203 -1.51 7.65 -16.27
C GLN A 203 -0.69 8.01 -15.02
N MET A 204 -0.28 9.28 -14.90
CA MET A 204 0.45 9.77 -13.72
C MET A 204 -0.40 9.68 -12.45
N GLY A 205 -1.67 10.08 -12.50
CA GLY A 205 -2.59 9.99 -11.37
C GLY A 205 -2.79 8.56 -10.89
N VAL A 206 -2.87 7.59 -11.79
CA VAL A 206 -2.99 6.16 -11.48
C VAL A 206 -1.70 5.61 -10.88
N LEU A 207 -0.53 5.98 -11.41
CA LEU A 207 0.76 5.58 -10.84
C LEU A 207 0.93 6.13 -9.41
N VAL A 208 0.68 7.42 -9.21
CA VAL A 208 0.76 8.07 -7.91
C VAL A 208 -0.27 7.51 -6.94
N GLY A 209 -1.53 7.38 -7.37
CA GLY A 209 -2.62 6.83 -6.57
C GLY A 209 -2.38 5.38 -6.17
N GLY A 210 -1.86 4.56 -7.08
CA GLY A 210 -1.52 3.16 -6.82
C GLY A 210 -0.44 3.03 -5.74
N VAL A 211 0.70 3.74 -5.91
CA VAL A 211 1.78 3.73 -4.91
C VAL A 211 1.27 4.29 -3.58
N TYR A 212 0.52 5.40 -3.61
CA TYR A 212 -0.01 6.07 -2.43
C TYR A 212 -0.91 5.15 -1.59
N VAL A 213 -1.86 4.47 -2.24
CA VAL A 213 -2.89 3.68 -1.54
C VAL A 213 -2.41 2.28 -1.20
N LEU A 214 -1.57 1.67 -2.04
CA LEU A 214 -1.17 0.26 -1.93
C LEU A 214 0.24 0.06 -1.37
N GLY A 215 1.08 1.10 -1.32
CA GLY A 215 2.49 0.99 -0.95
C GLY A 215 2.74 0.44 0.46
N PHE A 216 1.80 0.63 1.40
CA PHE A 216 1.92 0.09 2.77
C PHE A 216 1.41 -1.35 2.90
N ALA A 217 0.58 -1.85 1.99
CA ALA A 217 -0.08 -3.16 2.15
C ALA A 217 0.91 -4.33 2.33
N PRO A 218 1.99 -4.45 1.54
CA PRO A 218 2.99 -5.50 1.75
C PRO A 218 3.70 -5.37 3.10
N VAL A 219 3.98 -4.14 3.54
CA VAL A 219 4.59 -3.87 4.85
C VAL A 219 3.66 -4.33 5.97
N ILE A 220 2.38 -3.94 5.92
CA ILE A 220 1.36 -4.32 6.90
C ILE A 220 1.25 -5.84 7.02
N ALA A 221 1.23 -6.54 5.89
CA ALA A 221 1.18 -7.99 5.86
C ALA A 221 2.43 -8.62 6.50
N ALA A 222 3.62 -8.08 6.23
CA ALA A 222 4.86 -8.53 6.84
C ALA A 222 4.94 -8.23 8.35
N THR A 223 4.39 -7.11 8.80
CA THR A 223 4.50 -6.67 10.19
C THR A 223 3.47 -7.32 11.12
N GLU A 224 2.26 -7.56 10.61
CA GLU A 224 1.09 -7.92 11.43
C GLU A 224 0.43 -9.25 11.03
N GLY A 225 0.85 -9.88 9.93
CA GLY A 225 0.29 -11.16 9.49
C GLY A 225 -1.21 -11.12 9.16
N ARG A 226 -1.72 -9.95 8.77
CA ARG A 226 -3.15 -9.75 8.47
C ARG A 226 -3.60 -10.44 7.19
N ARG A 227 -4.90 -10.69 7.12
CA ARG A 227 -5.58 -11.14 5.89
C ARG A 227 -5.50 -10.06 4.81
N LEU A 228 -5.61 -10.48 3.55
CA LEU A 228 -5.48 -9.63 2.37
C LEU A 228 -6.38 -8.38 2.41
N SER A 229 -7.68 -8.54 2.64
CA SER A 229 -8.64 -7.43 2.69
C SER A 229 -8.29 -6.42 3.77
N ASP A 230 -7.83 -6.91 4.91
CA ASP A 230 -7.55 -6.08 6.09
C ASP A 230 -6.25 -5.31 5.89
N ALA A 231 -5.24 -5.94 5.30
CA ALA A 231 -3.98 -5.30 4.93
C ALA A 231 -4.20 -4.18 3.88
N LEU A 232 -5.00 -4.44 2.84
CA LEU A 232 -5.34 -3.43 1.84
C LEU A 232 -6.15 -2.27 2.44
N SER A 233 -7.17 -2.58 3.23
CA SER A 233 -7.99 -1.57 3.90
C SER A 233 -7.17 -0.70 4.86
N ARG A 234 -6.28 -1.34 5.64
CA ARG A 234 -5.36 -0.65 6.57
C ARG A 234 -4.31 0.16 5.81
N SER A 235 -3.84 -0.29 4.65
CA SER A 235 -2.93 0.48 3.77
C SER A 235 -3.57 1.80 3.34
N VAL A 236 -4.84 1.78 2.93
CA VAL A 236 -5.57 3.01 2.57
C VAL A 236 -5.68 3.97 3.75
N ARG A 237 -5.95 3.45 4.96
CA ARG A 237 -6.02 4.26 6.19
C ARG A 237 -4.66 4.84 6.55
N ALA A 238 -3.60 4.04 6.53
CA ALA A 238 -2.23 4.47 6.79
C ALA A 238 -1.77 5.55 5.79
N ALA A 239 -2.10 5.37 4.51
CA ALA A 239 -1.83 6.36 3.47
C ALA A 239 -2.48 7.72 3.75
N ARG A 240 -3.70 7.70 4.31
CA ARG A 240 -4.52 8.88 4.61
C ARG A 240 -4.26 9.50 5.97
N MET A 241 -3.28 9.00 6.74
CA MET A 241 -2.92 9.63 8.02
C MET A 241 -2.59 11.13 7.79
N PRO A 242 -3.28 12.05 8.48
CA PRO A 242 -3.05 13.50 8.33
C PRO A 242 -1.58 13.83 8.60
N GLY A 243 -1.04 14.90 8.00
CA GLY A 243 0.33 15.37 8.30
C GLY A 243 1.48 14.46 7.83
N ALA A 244 1.20 13.24 7.38
CA ALA A 244 2.21 12.28 6.95
C ALA A 244 2.98 12.72 5.70
N GLY A 245 2.34 13.37 4.71
CA GLY A 245 2.99 13.67 3.43
C GLY A 245 3.19 12.44 2.52
N ASN A 246 2.47 11.34 2.78
CA ASN A 246 2.54 10.11 1.99
C ASN A 246 2.20 10.31 0.51
N LEU A 247 1.23 11.17 0.19
CA LEU A 247 0.89 11.50 -1.19
C LEU A 247 2.06 12.21 -1.90
N SER A 248 2.73 13.15 -1.21
CA SER A 248 3.89 13.84 -1.75
C SER A 248 5.07 12.89 -1.97
N LEU A 249 5.31 11.95 -1.05
CA LEU A 249 6.31 10.90 -1.22
C LEU A 249 6.01 10.05 -2.46
N ALA A 250 4.76 9.59 -2.62
CA ALA A 250 4.34 8.81 -3.78
C ALA A 250 4.49 9.61 -5.09
N ALA A 251 4.08 10.88 -5.10
CA ALA A 251 4.20 11.76 -6.26
C ALA A 251 5.66 11.98 -6.67
N VAL A 252 6.53 12.34 -5.72
CA VAL A 252 7.96 12.53 -5.98
C VAL A 252 8.61 11.23 -6.45
N TYR A 253 8.28 10.11 -5.82
CA TYR A 253 8.78 8.80 -6.22
C TYR A 253 8.41 8.44 -7.66
N VAL A 254 7.13 8.57 -8.03
CA VAL A 254 6.65 8.25 -9.37
C VAL A 254 7.26 9.19 -10.40
N VAL A 255 7.25 10.50 -10.15
CA VAL A 255 7.82 11.49 -11.07
C VAL A 255 9.31 11.23 -11.29
N ALA A 256 10.08 10.97 -10.23
CA ALA A 256 11.50 10.63 -10.35
C ALA A 256 11.72 9.32 -11.13
N SER A 257 10.92 8.29 -10.86
CA SER A 257 11.02 7.01 -11.55
C SER A 257 10.71 7.14 -13.05
N ILE A 258 9.67 7.89 -13.40
CA ILE A 258 9.30 8.16 -14.79
C ILE A 258 10.33 9.05 -15.47
N ALA A 259 10.84 10.09 -14.80
CA ALA A 259 11.88 10.97 -15.34
C ALA A 259 13.13 10.17 -15.74
N VAL A 260 13.58 9.24 -14.89
CA VAL A 260 14.69 8.32 -15.23
C VAL A 260 14.33 7.43 -16.41
N LEU A 261 13.11 6.89 -16.43
CA LEU A 261 12.66 6.00 -17.51
C LEU A 261 12.60 6.72 -18.87
N VAL A 262 12.21 7.99 -18.92
CA VAL A 262 12.06 8.75 -20.17
C VAL A 262 13.28 9.63 -20.51
N ALA A 263 14.28 9.67 -19.65
CA ALA A 263 15.49 10.48 -19.88
C ALA A 263 16.17 10.07 -21.21
N PRO A 264 16.42 11.03 -22.12
CA PRO A 264 17.10 10.78 -23.38
C PRO A 264 18.58 10.47 -23.14
N GLY A 265 19.17 9.64 -24.02
CA GLY A 265 20.61 9.34 -24.00
C GLY A 265 21.12 8.60 -22.76
N LYS A 266 20.22 7.96 -21.97
CA LYS A 266 20.63 7.20 -20.79
C LYS A 266 21.44 5.95 -21.18
N PRO A 267 22.52 5.62 -20.45
CA PRO A 267 23.30 4.41 -20.72
C PRO A 267 22.44 3.14 -20.77
N GLY A 268 22.67 2.30 -21.79
CA GLY A 268 21.90 1.07 -22.01
C GLY A 268 20.56 1.27 -22.73
N SER A 269 20.30 2.44 -23.31
CA SER A 269 19.15 2.70 -24.18
C SER A 269 19.25 2.00 -25.54
N GLU A 270 20.46 1.66 -25.96
CA GLU A 270 20.72 0.98 -27.23
C GLU A 270 20.26 -0.48 -27.18
N LEU A 271 19.89 -1.01 -28.35
CA LEU A 271 19.65 -2.43 -28.53
C LEU A 271 20.97 -3.18 -28.39
N GLY A 272 20.98 -4.25 -27.60
CA GLY A 272 22.17 -5.04 -27.41
C GLY A 272 22.14 -5.89 -26.15
N VAL A 273 22.91 -6.98 -26.20
CA VAL A 273 22.99 -7.98 -25.13
C VAL A 273 24.16 -7.75 -24.17
N ASN A 274 25.03 -6.77 -24.40
CA ASN A 274 26.18 -6.48 -23.54
C ASN A 274 26.11 -5.05 -22.98
N PRO A 275 25.47 -4.84 -21.81
CA PRO A 275 25.36 -3.53 -21.21
C PRO A 275 26.72 -2.98 -20.76
N THR A 276 26.92 -1.68 -20.99
CA THR A 276 28.12 -0.98 -20.53
C THR A 276 28.18 -0.88 -19.01
N VAL A 277 29.36 -0.63 -18.46
CA VAL A 277 29.54 -0.38 -17.02
C VAL A 277 28.64 0.77 -16.54
N ALA A 278 28.51 1.84 -17.33
CA ALA A 278 27.64 2.97 -17.02
C ALA A 278 26.15 2.55 -16.95
N ALA A 279 25.71 1.64 -17.82
CA ALA A 279 24.35 1.11 -17.80
C ALA A 279 24.08 0.27 -16.54
N TRP A 280 25.03 -0.58 -16.15
CA TRP A 280 24.97 -1.30 -14.87
C TRP A 280 24.89 -0.36 -13.67
N VAL A 281 25.77 0.64 -13.59
CA VAL A 281 25.76 1.62 -12.50
C VAL A 281 24.41 2.32 -12.41
N LEU A 282 23.85 2.78 -13.54
CA LEU A 282 22.54 3.42 -13.57
C LEU A 282 21.44 2.47 -13.08
N VAL A 283 21.33 1.28 -13.70
CA VAL A 283 20.27 0.31 -13.38
C VAL A 283 20.34 -0.12 -11.91
N LEU A 284 21.51 -0.43 -11.39
CA LEU A 284 21.67 -0.84 -10.00
C LEU A 284 21.36 0.30 -9.03
N THR A 285 21.82 1.52 -9.32
CA THR A 285 21.55 2.69 -8.47
C THR A 285 20.05 2.97 -8.36
N VAL A 286 19.32 2.92 -9.48
CA VAL A 286 17.87 3.19 -9.48
C VAL A 286 17.09 2.07 -8.76
N ASN A 287 17.50 0.81 -8.93
CA ASN A 287 16.88 -0.31 -8.20
C ASN A 287 17.17 -0.28 -6.70
N LEU A 288 18.36 0.14 -6.28
CA LEU A 288 18.67 0.41 -4.87
C LEU A 288 17.82 1.56 -4.34
N PHE A 289 17.60 2.62 -5.13
CA PHE A 289 16.68 3.68 -4.77
C PHE A 289 15.24 3.18 -4.56
N HIS A 290 14.75 2.25 -5.40
CA HIS A 290 13.45 1.61 -5.18
C HIS A 290 13.39 0.84 -3.85
N ALA A 291 14.44 0.09 -3.50
CA ALA A 291 14.54 -0.58 -2.21
C ALA A 291 14.57 0.41 -1.04
N VAL A 292 15.24 1.56 -1.18
CA VAL A 292 15.23 2.66 -0.19
C VAL A 292 13.82 3.21 0.00
N VAL A 293 13.07 3.44 -1.07
CA VAL A 293 11.68 3.93 -0.96
C VAL A 293 10.79 2.90 -0.27
N GLN A 294 10.97 1.62 -0.57
CA GLN A 294 10.25 0.53 0.11
C GLN A 294 10.60 0.45 1.61
N ALA A 295 11.88 0.63 1.96
CA ALA A 295 12.33 0.72 3.35
C ALA A 295 11.80 1.98 4.06
N ALA A 296 11.68 3.10 3.35
CA ALA A 296 11.09 4.31 3.89
C ALA A 296 9.60 4.12 4.18
N LEU A 297 8.85 3.44 3.30
CA LEU A 297 7.46 3.07 3.57
C LEU A 297 7.36 2.14 4.79
N ALA A 298 8.26 1.16 4.91
CA ALA A 298 8.29 0.27 6.06
C ALA A 298 8.53 1.02 7.37
N LEU A 299 9.56 1.88 7.41
CA LEU A 299 9.88 2.70 8.57
C LEU A 299 8.71 3.62 8.97
N ARG A 300 8.11 4.28 7.98
CA ARG A 300 6.98 5.19 8.20
C ARG A 300 5.76 4.47 8.72
N TYR A 301 5.48 3.27 8.23
CA TYR A 301 4.39 2.48 8.75
C TYR A 301 4.64 2.02 10.18
N LEU A 302 5.84 1.48 10.45
CA LEU A 302 6.22 1.01 11.78
C LEU A 302 6.13 2.10 12.86
N SER A 303 6.36 3.37 12.53
CA SER A 303 6.20 4.48 13.49
C SER A 303 4.74 4.75 13.85
N ILE A 304 3.79 4.54 12.93
CA ILE A 304 2.37 4.85 13.15
C ILE A 304 1.49 3.61 13.31
N ALA A 305 2.09 2.41 13.40
CA ALA A 305 1.35 1.15 13.30
C ALA A 305 0.19 1.09 14.31
N ASP A 306 0.40 1.61 15.52
CA ASP A 306 -0.58 1.65 16.60
C ASP A 306 -1.61 2.79 16.47
N GLU A 307 -1.29 3.84 15.70
CA GLU A 307 -2.17 4.99 15.45
C GLU A 307 -3.18 4.73 14.31
N VAL A 308 -2.88 3.77 13.42
CA VAL A 308 -3.79 3.45 12.32
C VAL A 308 -5.03 2.75 12.86
N ALA A 309 -6.18 3.38 12.69
CA ALA A 309 -7.45 2.84 13.14
C ALA A 309 -7.68 1.39 12.67
N GLU A 310 -8.11 0.53 13.60
CA GLU A 310 -8.68 -0.77 13.29
C GLU A 310 -9.95 -0.58 12.44
N GLY A 311 -10.13 -1.46 11.44
CA GLY A 311 -11.38 -1.45 10.66
C GLY A 311 -12.56 -1.87 11.53
N PRO A 312 -13.80 -1.56 11.14
CA PRO A 312 -14.97 -2.11 11.83
C PRO A 312 -14.87 -3.65 11.86
N PRO A 313 -15.23 -4.30 12.99
CA PRO A 313 -15.12 -5.74 13.13
C PRO A 313 -15.87 -6.43 11.98
N GLN A 314 -15.23 -7.40 11.32
CA GLN A 314 -15.92 -8.26 10.36
C GLN A 314 -17.13 -8.85 11.08
N ARG A 315 -18.34 -8.65 10.52
CA ARG A 315 -19.56 -9.27 11.03
C ARG A 315 -19.36 -10.78 10.96
N GLY A 316 -18.94 -11.37 12.08
CA GLY A 316 -18.88 -12.80 12.25
C GLY A 316 -20.27 -13.35 11.98
N THR A 317 -20.33 -14.37 11.12
CA THR A 317 -21.56 -15.14 10.90
C THR A 317 -22.07 -15.56 12.26
N ALA A 318 -23.23 -15.05 12.67
CA ALA A 318 -23.83 -15.39 13.95
C ALA A 318 -23.85 -16.93 14.08
N PRO A 319 -23.50 -17.49 15.25
CA PRO A 319 -23.61 -18.93 15.44
C PRO A 319 -25.05 -19.31 15.14
N ARG A 320 -25.26 -20.11 14.09
CA ARG A 320 -26.56 -20.72 13.81
C ARG A 320 -26.97 -21.43 15.09
N ALA A 321 -27.97 -20.88 15.77
CA ALA A 321 -28.61 -21.55 16.88
C ALA A 321 -29.03 -22.93 16.38
N ARG A 322 -28.30 -23.97 16.78
CA ARG A 322 -28.70 -25.36 16.59
C ARG A 322 -29.96 -25.51 17.43
N GLY A 323 -31.11 -25.38 16.78
CA GLY A 323 -32.39 -25.78 17.35
C GLY A 323 -32.27 -27.23 17.79
N ARG A 324 -32.35 -27.45 19.09
CA ARG A 324 -32.65 -28.77 19.65
C ARG A 324 -34.02 -29.16 19.12
N ARG A 325 -34.07 -30.27 18.37
CA ARG A 325 -35.26 -31.12 18.30
C ARG A 325 -35.12 -32.18 19.36
#